data_AF-F4KNK0-F1
#
_entry.id   AF-F4KNK0-F1
#
_cell.length_a   1.000
_cell.length_b   1.000
_cell.length_c   1.000
_cell.angle_alpha   90.00
_cell.angle_beta   90.00
_cell.angle_gamma   90.00
#
_symmetry.space_group_name_H-M   'P 1'
#
loop_
_entity.id
_entity.type
_entity.pdbx_description
1 polymer ?
#
loop_
_entity_poly.entity_id
_entity_poly.type
_entity_poly.pdbx_seq_one_letter_code
_entity_poly.pdbx_strand_id
1 'polypeptide(L)'
;MLATSRHNKALLALLCCMLVGGVVLYLYSPESLQIPRCPFLQLTGWQCPGCGSLRGIHALLHGDLGRVLQLNVMLIPALLYLALLVLLELTRPQSMRAERLYHRFSGRTASWIIFALIIVWGVGRNFL
;
A
#
# COMPACT_ATOMS: atom_id res chain seq x y z
N MET A 1 -17.63 14.51 -20.88
CA MET A 1 -17.02 13.33 -21.52
C MET A 1 -15.49 13.28 -21.43
N LEU A 2 -14.76 14.40 -21.48
CA LEU A 2 -13.28 14.40 -21.38
C LEU A 2 -12.74 14.03 -19.98
N ALA A 3 -13.42 14.44 -18.90
CA ALA A 3 -12.98 14.19 -17.53
C ALA A 3 -13.07 12.70 -17.12
N THR A 4 -14.14 12.00 -17.51
CA THR A 4 -14.31 10.55 -17.30
C THR A 4 -13.29 9.73 -18.09
N SER A 5 -12.96 10.15 -19.33
CA SER A 5 -11.90 9.53 -20.13
C SER A 5 -10.52 9.66 -19.48
N ARG A 6 -10.17 10.85 -18.96
CA ARG A 6 -8.88 11.07 -18.28
C ARG A 6 -8.78 10.26 -16.99
N HIS A 7 -9.86 10.21 -16.22
CA HIS A 7 -9.96 9.44 -14.98
C HIS A 7 -9.76 7.93 -15.22
N ASN A 8 -10.45 7.37 -16.21
CA ASN A 8 -10.34 5.96 -16.56
C ASN A 8 -8.92 5.60 -17.05
N LYS A 9 -8.28 6.49 -17.82
CA LYS A 9 -6.88 6.29 -18.25
C LYS A 9 -5.92 6.29 -17.06
N ALA A 10 -6.12 7.16 -16.07
CA ALA A 10 -5.29 7.22 -14.87
C ALA A 10 -5.45 5.95 -14.01
N LEU A 11 -6.69 5.48 -13.82
CA LEU A 11 -6.97 4.23 -13.11
C LEU A 11 -6.33 3.03 -13.83
N LEU A 12 -6.47 2.95 -15.16
CA LEU A 12 -5.86 1.88 -15.94
C LEU A 12 -4.33 1.91 -15.82
N ALA A 13 -3.71 3.09 -15.91
CA ALA A 13 -2.27 3.26 -15.74
C ALA A 13 -1.82 2.81 -14.34
N LEU A 14 -2.55 3.17 -13.28
CA LEU A 14 -2.27 2.73 -11.92
C LEU A 14 -2.32 1.20 -11.79
N LEU A 15 -3.38 0.57 -12.32
CA LEU A 15 -3.54 -0.89 -12.31
C LEU A 15 -2.40 -1.58 -13.08
N CYS A 16 -2.02 -1.06 -14.25
CA CYS A 16 -0.88 -1.55 -15.02
C CYS A 16 0.43 -1.41 -14.24
N CYS A 17 0.68 -0.27 -13.58
CA CYS A 17 1.86 -0.06 -12.75
C CYS A 17 1.91 -1.04 -11.57
N MET A 18 0.78 -1.27 -10.89
CA MET A 18 0.71 -2.24 -9.79
C MET A 18 0.95 -3.67 -10.28
N LEU A 19 0.40 -4.04 -11.44
CA LEU A 19 0.63 -5.35 -12.04
C LEU A 19 2.10 -5.55 -12.42
N VAL A 20 2.68 -4.60 -13.15
CA VAL A 20 4.10 -4.66 -13.56
C VAL A 20 5.01 -4.69 -12.33
N GLY A 21 4.77 -3.81 -11.35
CA GLY A 21 5.52 -3.80 -10.10
C GLY A 21 5.39 -5.12 -9.33
N GLY A 22 4.19 -5.70 -9.27
CA GLY A 22 3.94 -7.00 -8.66
C GLY A 22 4.68 -8.13 -9.37
N VAL A 23 4.66 -8.16 -10.71
CA VAL A 23 5.40 -9.16 -11.50
C VAL A 23 6.91 -9.01 -11.28
N VAL A 24 7.43 -7.79 -11.31
CA VAL A 24 8.85 -7.53 -11.04
C VAL A 24 9.22 -8.00 -9.63
N LEU A 25 8.41 -7.69 -8.62
CA LEU A 25 8.64 -8.13 -7.24
C LEU A 25 8.38 -9.62 -7.01
N TYR A 26 7.66 -10.30 -7.90
CA TYR A 26 7.53 -11.75 -7.86
C TYR A 26 8.79 -12.42 -8.45
N LEU A 27 9.30 -11.88 -9.56
CA LEU A 27 10.44 -12.47 -10.27
C LEU A 27 11.80 -12.11 -9.67
N TYR A 28 11.92 -10.92 -9.06
CA TYR A 28 13.19 -10.39 -8.57
C TYR A 28 13.12 -10.10 -7.07
N SER A 29 13.98 -10.78 -6.30
CA SER A 29 14.10 -10.57 -4.87
C SER A 29 14.66 -9.18 -4.54
N PRO A 30 13.97 -8.36 -3.74
CA PRO A 30 14.53 -7.11 -3.25
C PRO A 30 15.76 -7.30 -2.35
N GLU A 31 15.98 -8.52 -1.86
CA GLU A 31 17.14 -8.86 -1.02
C GLU A 31 18.41 -9.11 -1.86
N SER A 32 18.27 -9.49 -3.14
CA SER A 32 19.42 -9.62 -4.05
C SER A 32 19.85 -8.29 -4.67
N LEU A 33 19.00 -7.27 -4.60
CA LEU A 33 19.32 -5.94 -5.05
C LEU A 33 20.19 -5.23 -4.01
N GLN A 34 21.37 -4.74 -4.43
CA GLN A 34 22.25 -3.89 -3.59
C GLN A 34 21.68 -2.47 -3.41
N ILE A 35 20.38 -2.37 -3.13
CA ILE A 35 19.73 -1.08 -2.89
C ILE A 35 20.14 -0.62 -1.49
N PRO A 36 20.56 0.65 -1.32
CA PRO A 36 20.87 1.19 -0.01
C PRO A 36 19.70 0.96 0.94
N ARG A 37 20.04 0.60 2.18
CA ARG A 37 19.05 0.50 3.27
C ARG A 37 18.30 1.84 3.36
N CYS A 38 17.04 1.79 3.75
CA CYS A 38 16.15 2.95 3.87
C CYS A 38 16.90 4.23 4.34
N PRO A 39 16.93 5.33 3.56
CA PRO A 39 17.69 6.52 3.91
C PRO A 39 17.28 7.09 5.27
N PHE A 40 15.99 7.02 5.59
CA PHE A 40 15.47 7.44 6.91
C PHE A 40 16.12 6.65 8.05
N LEU A 41 16.24 5.33 7.89
CA LEU A 41 16.91 4.47 8.87
C LEU A 41 18.40 4.79 8.96
N GLN A 42 19.07 5.08 7.85
CA GLN A 42 20.48 5.44 7.85
C GLN A 42 20.74 6.79 8.53
N LEU A 43 19.84 7.75 8.36
CA LEU A 43 19.98 9.11 8.90
C LEU A 43 19.58 9.22 10.37
N THR A 44 18.52 8.52 10.78
CA THR A 44 17.92 8.67 12.12
C THR A 44 18.20 7.49 13.04
N GLY A 45 18.58 6.33 12.48
CA GLY A 45 18.63 5.06 13.21
C GLY A 45 17.24 4.43 13.44
N TRP A 46 16.16 5.09 13.04
CA TRP A 46 14.78 4.64 13.29
C TRP A 46 14.16 4.01 12.05
N GLN A 47 13.33 2.98 12.25
CA GLN A 47 12.52 2.39 11.19
C GLN A 47 11.31 3.28 10.90
N CYS A 48 11.14 3.71 9.65
CA CYS A 48 9.93 4.41 9.24
C CYS A 48 8.73 3.42 9.16
N PRO A 49 7.47 3.89 9.12
CA PRO A 49 6.31 3.00 9.09
C PRO A 49 6.28 2.06 7.87
N GLY A 50 6.93 2.45 6.77
CA GLY A 50 7.07 1.65 5.55
C GLY A 50 8.32 0.77 5.48
N CYS A 51 9.19 0.77 6.50
CA CYS A 51 10.38 -0.08 6.50
C CYS A 51 9.98 -1.55 6.37
N GLY A 52 10.63 -2.26 5.44
CA GLY A 52 10.37 -3.67 5.17
C GLY A 52 9.24 -3.95 4.19
N SER A 53 8.43 -2.96 3.79
CA SER A 53 7.25 -3.20 2.95
C SER A 53 7.57 -3.81 1.58
N LEU A 54 8.66 -3.41 0.92
CA LEU A 54 9.03 -3.96 -0.40
C LEU A 54 9.36 -5.47 -0.32
N ARG A 55 10.15 -5.86 0.68
CA ARG A 55 10.47 -7.27 0.99
C ARG A 55 9.24 -8.03 1.47
N GLY A 56 8.37 -7.36 2.24
CA GLY A 56 7.10 -7.91 2.69
C GLY A 56 6.18 -8.22 1.51
N ILE A 57 6.08 -7.32 0.52
CA ILE A 57 5.28 -7.58 -0.70
C ILE A 57 5.85 -8.78 -1.46
N HIS A 58 7.17 -8.87 -1.64
CA HIS A 58 7.80 -10.06 -2.24
C HIS A 58 7.45 -11.35 -1.47
N ALA A 59 7.60 -11.34 -0.14
CA ALA A 59 7.25 -12.49 0.70
C ALA A 59 5.76 -12.86 0.59
N LEU A 60 4.87 -11.86 0.58
CA LEU A 60 3.43 -12.04 0.41
C LEU A 60 3.10 -12.68 -0.93
N LEU A 61 3.74 -12.23 -2.01
CA LEU A 61 3.57 -12.78 -3.37
C LEU A 61 4.01 -14.25 -3.47
N HIS A 62 4.88 -14.71 -2.57
CA HIS A 62 5.31 -16.10 -2.45
C HIS A 62 4.56 -16.89 -1.35
N GLY A 63 3.55 -16.28 -0.71
CA GLY A 63 2.73 -16.92 0.32
C GLY A 63 3.35 -16.98 1.72
N ASP A 64 4.48 -16.33 1.96
CA ASP A 64 5.15 -16.33 3.27
C ASP A 64 4.60 -15.23 4.19
N LEU A 65 3.44 -15.50 4.78
CA LEU A 65 2.78 -14.58 5.73
C LEU A 65 3.60 -14.36 7.01
N GLY A 66 4.36 -15.37 7.46
CA GLY A 66 5.20 -15.24 8.64
C GLY A 66 6.27 -14.17 8.43
N ARG A 67 6.94 -14.21 7.28
CA ARG A 67 7.94 -13.22 6.89
C ARG A 67 7.35 -11.83 6.67
N VAL A 68 6.14 -11.74 6.12
CA VAL A 68 5.42 -10.46 5.98
C VAL A 68 5.25 -9.78 7.33
N LEU A 69 4.76 -10.52 8.33
CA LEU A 69 4.51 -10.00 9.68
C LEU A 69 5.82 -9.60 10.39
N GLN A 70 6.89 -10.37 10.22
CA GLN A 70 8.22 -10.03 10.75
C GLN A 70 8.79 -8.75 10.14
N LEU A 71 8.52 -8.49 8.86
CA LEU A 71 9.05 -7.33 8.15
C LEU A 71 8.22 -6.06 8.40
N ASN A 72 6.90 -6.17 8.32
CA ASN A 72 5.98 -5.07 8.56
C ASN A 72 4.54 -5.58 8.78
N VAL A 73 4.11 -5.70 10.05
CA VAL A 73 2.74 -6.10 10.41
C VAL A 73 1.67 -5.22 9.75
N MET A 74 1.93 -3.91 9.63
CA MET A 74 0.97 -2.97 9.05
C MET A 74 0.80 -3.13 7.52
N LEU A 75 1.65 -3.91 6.85
CA LEU A 75 1.56 -4.11 5.41
C LEU A 75 0.24 -4.78 5.00
N ILE A 76 -0.19 -5.82 5.71
CA ILE A 76 -1.43 -6.55 5.39
C ILE A 76 -2.66 -5.64 5.44
N PRO A 77 -2.97 -4.94 6.56
CA PRO A 77 -4.14 -4.06 6.60
C PRO A 77 -4.03 -2.90 5.61
N ALA A 78 -2.83 -2.38 5.34
CA ALA A 78 -2.64 -1.34 4.33
C ALA A 78 -2.98 -1.84 2.91
N LEU A 79 -2.57 -3.05 2.55
CA LEU A 79 -2.89 -3.65 1.25
C LEU A 79 -4.38 -3.98 1.12
N LEU A 80 -5.01 -4.52 2.17
CA LEU A 80 -6.46 -4.77 2.20
C LEU A 80 -7.26 -3.46 2.04
N TYR A 81 -6.82 -2.41 2.71
CA TYR A 81 -7.43 -1.09 2.60
C TYR A 81 -7.29 -0.50 1.20
N LEU A 82 -6.10 -0.60 0.59
CA LEU A 82 -5.86 -0.17 -0.78
C LEU A 82 -6.73 -0.97 -1.78
N ALA A 83 -6.81 -2.30 -1.62
CA ALA A 83 -7.64 -3.16 -2.45
C ALA A 83 -9.12 -2.79 -2.35
N LEU A 84 -9.61 -2.47 -1.13
CA LEU A 84 -10.98 -1.98 -0.92
C LEU A 84 -11.22 -0.67 -1.69
N LEU A 85 -10.31 0.30 -1.61
CA LEU A 85 -10.46 1.57 -2.33
C LEU A 85 -10.48 1.37 -3.85
N VAL A 86 -9.62 0.50 -4.39
CA VAL A 86 -9.60 0.17 -5.82
C VAL A 86 -10.90 -0.51 -6.24
N LEU A 87 -11.40 -1.46 -5.46
CA LEU A 87 -12.67 -2.13 -5.73
C LEU A 87 -13.85 -1.15 -5.71
N LEU A 88 -13.90 -0.25 -4.72
CA LEU A 88 -14.93 0.78 -4.63
C LEU A 88 -14.85 1.76 -5.80
N GLU A 89 -13.65 2.17 -6.21
CA GLU A 89 -13.42 3.02 -7.39
C GLU A 89 -13.88 2.36 -8.70
N LEU A 90 -13.71 1.05 -8.84
CA LEU A 90 -14.17 0.30 -10.02
C LEU A 90 -15.70 0.10 -10.04
N THR A 91 -16.32 -0.05 -8.87
CA THR A 91 -17.75 -0.37 -8.74
C THR A 91 -18.65 0.84 -8.52
N ARG A 92 -18.10 1.99 -8.11
CA ARG A 92 -18.86 3.22 -7.85
C ARG A 92 -19.72 3.72 -9.02
N PRO A 93 -19.33 3.63 -10.32
CA PRO A 93 -20.19 4.11 -11.40
C PRO A 93 -21.46 3.28 -11.56
N GLN A 94 -21.46 2.05 -11.03
CA GLN A 94 -22.55 1.08 -11.16
C GLN A 94 -23.40 0.97 -9.89
N SER A 95 -22.97 1.57 -8.78
CA SER A 95 -23.62 1.38 -7.47
C SER A 95 -23.55 2.62 -6.58
N MET A 96 -24.72 3.16 -6.24
CA MET A 96 -24.88 4.25 -5.26
C MET A 96 -24.37 3.89 -3.85
N ARG A 97 -24.32 2.59 -3.52
CA ARG A 97 -23.74 2.13 -2.26
C ARG A 97 -22.22 2.21 -2.31
N ALA A 98 -21.61 1.77 -3.41
CA ALA A 98 -20.16 1.83 -3.61
C ALA A 98 -19.66 3.29 -3.65
N GLU A 99 -20.40 4.20 -4.31
CA GLU A 99 -20.09 5.64 -4.31
C GLU A 99 -20.07 6.22 -2.89
N ARG A 100 -21.09 5.94 -2.07
CA ARG A 100 -21.13 6.43 -0.67
C ARG A 100 -20.00 5.86 0.19
N LEU A 101 -19.71 4.58 0.05
CA LEU A 101 -18.61 3.95 0.78
C LEU A 101 -17.26 4.51 0.32
N TYR A 102 -17.07 4.72 -0.98
CA TYR A 102 -15.86 5.32 -1.51
C TYR A 102 -15.59 6.66 -0.83
N HIS A 103 -16.55 7.59 -0.82
CA HIS A 103 -16.36 8.90 -0.16
C HIS A 103 -16.18 8.81 1.36
N ARG A 104 -16.78 7.79 2.02
CA ARG A 104 -16.59 7.56 3.46
C ARG A 104 -15.15 7.15 3.78
N PHE A 105 -14.57 6.28 2.96
CA PHE A 105 -13.21 5.77 3.15
C PHE A 105 -12.13 6.66 2.51
N SER A 106 -12.42 7.39 1.43
CA SER A 106 -11.47 8.33 0.81
C SER A 106 -11.56 9.75 1.36
N GLY A 107 -12.54 10.04 2.23
CA GLY A 107 -12.77 11.37 2.80
C GLY A 107 -11.76 11.81 3.85
N ARG A 108 -11.80 13.10 4.20
CA ARG A 108 -10.86 13.76 5.13
C ARG A 108 -10.70 13.03 6.46
N THR A 109 -11.79 12.59 7.08
CA THR A 109 -11.76 11.88 8.37
C THR A 109 -10.99 10.57 8.26
N ALA A 110 -11.23 9.80 7.21
CA ALA A 110 -10.52 8.54 6.98
C ALA A 110 -9.03 8.78 6.71
N SER A 111 -8.68 9.81 5.92
CA SER A 111 -7.28 10.20 5.71
C SER A 111 -6.56 10.53 7.01
N TRP A 112 -7.19 11.29 7.92
CA TRP A 112 -6.61 11.61 9.22
C TRP A 112 -6.48 10.39 10.14
N ILE A 113 -7.47 9.49 10.14
CA ILE A 113 -7.40 8.23 10.90
C ILE A 113 -6.23 7.38 10.38
N ILE A 114 -6.12 7.19 9.07
CA ILE A 114 -5.03 6.42 8.46
C ILE A 114 -3.69 7.05 8.76
N PHE A 115 -3.57 8.37 8.66
CA PHE A 115 -2.36 9.10 9.00
C PHE A 115 -1.97 8.85 10.46
N ALA A 116 -2.92 8.99 11.40
CA ALA A 116 -2.67 8.71 12.81
C ALA A 116 -2.23 7.26 13.03
N LEU A 117 -2.88 6.28 12.38
CA LEU A 117 -2.49 4.86 12.46
C LEU A 117 -1.08 4.61 11.92
N ILE A 118 -0.71 5.23 10.80
CA ILE A 118 0.65 5.15 10.22
C ILE A 118 1.69 5.69 11.20
N ILE A 119 1.42 6.84 11.83
CA ILE A 119 2.34 7.45 12.80
C ILE A 119 2.44 6.60 14.07
N VAL A 120 1.31 6.18 14.64
CA VAL A 120 1.27 5.33 15.85
C VAL A 120 2.02 4.03 15.61
N TRP A 121 1.81 3.37 14.47
CA TRP A 121 2.57 2.18 14.08
C TRP A 121 4.06 2.49 13.90
N GLY A 122 4.38 3.57 13.18
CA GLY A 122 5.76 4.00 12.94
C GLY A 122 6.53 4.26 14.23
N VAL A 123 5.89 4.89 15.23
CA VAL A 123 6.47 5.09 16.55
C VAL A 123 6.56 3.76 17.30
N GLY A 124 5.45 3.03 17.41
CA GLY A 124 5.37 1.78 18.18
C GLY A 124 6.37 0.71 17.74
N ARG A 125 6.59 0.53 16.43
CA ARG A 125 7.53 -0.47 15.89
C ARG A 125 9.00 -0.21 16.21
N ASN A 126 9.36 0.97 16.73
CA ASN A 126 10.72 1.28 17.15
C ASN A 126 10.97 0.97 18.63
N PHE A 127 9.91 0.71 19.40
CA PHE A 127 9.99 0.37 20.83
C PHE A 127 9.69 -1.09 21.14
N LEU A 128 9.19 -1.84 20.15
CA LEU A 128 8.98 -3.29 20.17
C LEU A 128 10.19 -4.00 19.60
#